data_AF-A0A443QT85-F1
#
_entry.id   AF-A0A443QT85-F1
#
_cell.length_a   1.000
_cell.length_b   1.000
_cell.length_c   1.000
_cell.angle_alpha   90.00
_cell.angle_beta   90.00
_cell.angle_gamma   90.00
#
_symmetry.space_group_name_H-M   'P 1'
#
loop_
_entity.id
_entity.type
_entity.pdbx_description
1 polymer ?
#
loop_
_entity_poly.entity_id
_entity_poly.type
_entity_poly.pdbx_seq_one_letter_code
_entity_poly.pdbx_strand_id
1 'polypeptide(L)'
;MSNNIWTVILGPIVMFTALYAVDQYTVQRLYTLPNLKKIQKCFNYTLVGFIVLQFLMLYLGMVIYANYYDCDPLKVGKVARNDEIVTLLDSS
;
A
#
# COMPACT_ATOMS: atom_id res chain seq x y z
N MET A 1 16.94 13.81 1.77
CA MET A 1 16.26 13.15 0.64
C MET A 1 15.94 14.25 -0.35
N SER A 2 16.46 14.22 -1.59
CA SER A 2 16.28 15.37 -2.50
C SER A 2 14.79 15.55 -2.82
N ASN A 3 14.24 16.70 -2.46
CA ASN A 3 12.80 17.02 -2.47
C ASN A 3 12.26 17.28 -3.89
N ASN A 4 12.63 16.43 -4.84
CA ASN A 4 12.23 16.59 -6.23
C ASN A 4 11.00 15.73 -6.49
N ILE A 5 9.94 16.34 -7.02
CA ILE A 5 8.69 15.68 -7.43
C ILE A 5 8.99 14.46 -8.32
N TRP A 6 10.03 14.56 -9.14
CA TRP A 6 10.56 13.46 -9.96
C TRP A 6 10.90 12.20 -9.16
N THR A 7 11.48 12.31 -7.97
CA THR A 7 11.82 11.15 -7.14
C THR A 7 10.56 10.53 -6.53
N VAL A 8 9.58 11.35 -6.18
CA VAL A 8 8.28 10.91 -5.66
C VAL A 8 7.49 10.15 -6.72
N ILE A 9 7.65 10.50 -8.00
CA ILE A 9 6.96 9.82 -9.11
C ILE A 9 7.76 8.61 -9.60
N LEU A 10 9.06 8.78 -9.90
CA LEU A 10 9.89 7.73 -10.48
C LEU A 10 10.18 6.59 -9.50
N GLY A 11 10.37 6.89 -8.21
CA GLY A 11 10.66 5.87 -7.20
C GLY A 11 9.59 4.77 -7.15
N PRO A 12 8.31 5.12 -6.93
CA PRO A 12 7.22 4.16 -6.91
C PRO A 12 7.08 3.40 -8.24
N ILE A 13 7.19 4.08 -9.38
CA ILE A 13 7.07 3.43 -10.70
C ILE A 13 8.12 2.33 -10.84
N VAL A 14 9.38 2.62 -10.53
CA VAL A 14 10.47 1.64 -10.62
C VAL A 14 10.27 0.50 -9.62
N MET A 15 9.89 0.80 -8.38
CA MET A 15 9.66 -0.20 -7.34
C MET A 15 8.53 -1.17 -7.69
N PHE A 16 7.37 -0.65 -8.13
CA PHE A 16 6.25 -1.49 -8.53
C PHE A 16 6.58 -2.30 -9.79
N THR A 17 7.27 -1.70 -10.76
CA THR A 17 7.72 -2.43 -11.95
C THR A 17 8.65 -3.58 -11.57
N ALA A 18 9.61 -3.39 -10.66
CA ALA A 18 10.48 -4.45 -10.20
C ALA A 18 9.70 -5.57 -9.49
N LEU A 19 8.74 -5.23 -8.63
CA LEU A 19 7.89 -6.19 -7.91
C LEU A 19 7.02 -7.05 -8.83
N TYR A 20 6.54 -6.53 -9.95
CA TYR A 20 5.66 -7.30 -10.85
C TYR A 20 6.37 -7.91 -12.05
N ALA A 21 7.45 -7.29 -12.54
CA ALA A 21 8.15 -7.70 -13.76
C ALA A 21 9.44 -8.49 -13.51
N VAL A 22 10.06 -8.33 -12.33
CA VAL A 22 11.36 -8.96 -12.01
C VAL A 22 11.22 -10.01 -10.92
N ASP A 23 10.27 -9.82 -9.99
CA ASP A 23 10.01 -10.79 -8.93
C ASP A 23 9.75 -12.19 -9.48
N GLN A 24 10.61 -13.13 -9.10
CA GLN A 24 10.61 -14.48 -9.65
C GLN A 24 9.29 -15.19 -9.40
N TYR A 25 8.70 -15.02 -8.21
CA TYR A 25 7.44 -15.64 -7.86
C TYR A 25 6.30 -15.14 -8.77
N THR A 26 6.21 -13.82 -8.94
CA THR A 26 5.19 -13.19 -9.78
C THR A 26 5.35 -13.56 -11.25
N VAL A 27 6.56 -13.49 -11.78
CA VAL A 27 6.87 -13.84 -13.18
C VAL A 27 6.58 -15.31 -13.45
N GLN A 28 7.03 -16.23 -12.60
CA GLN A 28 6.76 -17.66 -12.74
C GLN A 28 5.26 -17.94 -12.74
N ARG A 29 4.49 -17.29 -11.87
CA ARG A 29 3.03 -17.42 -11.85
C ARG A 29 2.42 -17.01 -13.19
N LEU A 30 2.89 -15.92 -13.80
CA LEU A 30 2.40 -15.48 -15.11
C LEU A 30 2.72 -16.48 -16.23
N TYR A 31 3.90 -17.11 -16.22
CA TYR A 31 4.28 -18.12 -17.22
C TYR A 31 3.46 -19.41 -17.17
N THR A 32 2.83 -19.74 -16.04
CA THR A 32 1.94 -20.90 -15.95
C THR A 32 0.58 -20.70 -16.62
N LEU A 33 0.22 -19.46 -16.99
CA LEU A 33 -1.02 -19.18 -17.72
C LEU A 33 -0.85 -19.42 -19.22
N PRO A 34 -1.75 -20.19 -19.87
CA PRO A 34 -1.62 -20.55 -21.29
C PRO A 34 -1.99 -19.42 -22.26
N ASN A 35 -2.39 -18.23 -21.78
CA ASN A 35 -2.94 -17.17 -22.63
C ASN A 35 -2.58 -15.76 -22.14
N LEU A 36 -2.04 -14.94 -23.04
CA LEU A 36 -1.69 -13.53 -22.77
C LEU A 36 -2.89 -12.67 -22.35
N LYS A 37 -4.08 -12.92 -22.92
CA LYS A 37 -5.31 -12.22 -22.53
C LYS A 37 -5.70 -12.47 -21.07
N LYS A 38 -5.43 -13.67 -20.55
CA LYS A 38 -5.69 -14.00 -19.14
C LYS A 38 -4.70 -13.30 -18.23
N ILE A 39 -3.42 -13.26 -18.62
CA ILE A 39 -2.36 -12.54 -17.91
C ILE A 39 -2.69 -11.05 -17.77
N GLN A 40 -3.08 -10.39 -18.86
CA GLN A 40 -3.48 -8.98 -18.84
C GLN A 40 -4.69 -8.74 -17.92
N LYS A 41 -5.69 -9.62 -17.98
CA LYS A 41 -6.88 -9.52 -17.12
C LYS A 41 -6.53 -9.69 -15.64
N CYS A 42 -5.68 -10.67 -15.30
CA CYS A 42 -5.18 -10.88 -13.93
C CYS A 42 -4.38 -9.67 -13.42
N PHE A 43 -3.54 -9.08 -14.27
CA PHE A 43 -2.79 -7.88 -13.93
C PHE A 43 -3.74 -6.70 -13.65
N ASN A 44 -4.75 -6.50 -14.49
CA ASN A 44 -5.75 -5.45 -14.29
C ASN A 44 -6.53 -5.63 -12.97
N TYR A 45 -6.94 -6.87 -12.64
CA TYR A 45 -7.59 -7.14 -11.35
C TYR A 45 -6.67 -6.87 -10.15
N THR A 46 -5.39 -7.24 -10.27
CA THR A 46 -4.39 -6.98 -9.22
C THR A 46 -4.21 -5.47 -9.02
N LEU A 47 -4.14 -4.71 -10.11
CA LEU A 47 -4.01 -3.25 -10.07
C LEU A 47 -5.22 -2.59 -9.39
N VAL A 48 -6.43 -3.00 -9.76
CA VAL A 48 -7.67 -2.50 -9.14
C VAL A 48 -7.70 -2.81 -7.64
N GLY A 49 -7.35 -4.04 -7.24
CA GLY A 49 -7.27 -4.43 -5.83
C GLY A 49 -6.27 -3.59 -5.04
N PHE A 50 -5.10 -3.32 -5.62
CA PHE A 50 -4.08 -2.48 -5.00
C PHE A 50 -4.57 -1.03 -4.80
N ILE A 51 -5.22 -0.44 -5.81
CA ILE A 51 -5.79 0.91 -5.72
C ILE A 51 -6.83 0.99 -4.59
N VAL A 52 -7.74 0.00 -4.50
CA VAL A 52 -8.74 -0.06 -3.42
C VAL A 52 -8.08 -0.15 -2.05
N LEU A 53 -7.05 -0.99 -1.89
CA LEU A 53 -6.32 -1.10 -0.62
C LEU A 53 -5.62 0.22 -0.25
N GLN A 54 -5.01 0.91 -1.22
CA GLN A 54 -4.41 2.23 -0.98
C GLN A 54 -5.46 3.25 -0.50
N PHE A 55 -6.64 3.28 -1.11
CA PHE A 55 -7.72 4.14 -0.63
C PHE A 55 -8.19 3.78 0.78
N LEU A 56 -8.28 2.49 1.12
CA LEU A 56 -8.62 2.05 2.47
C LEU A 56 -7.56 2.49 3.49
N MET A 57 -6.28 2.35 3.16
CA MET A 57 -5.18 2.80 4.02
C MET A 57 -5.19 4.33 4.21
N LEU A 58 -5.43 5.09 3.14
CA LEU A 58 -5.58 6.55 3.22
C LEU A 58 -6.81 6.94 4.05
N TYR A 59 -7.92 6.24 3.87
CA TYR A 59 -9.14 6.46 4.65
C TYR A 59 -8.90 6.17 6.14
N LEU A 60 -8.29 5.04 6.48
CA LEU A 60 -7.88 4.72 7.84
C LEU A 60 -6.95 5.79 8.43
N GLY A 61 -5.97 6.25 7.65
CA GLY A 61 -5.08 7.35 8.05
C GLY A 61 -5.85 8.64 8.35
N MET A 62 -6.85 8.99 7.53
CA MET A 62 -7.72 10.15 7.78
C MET A 62 -8.62 9.96 9.00
N VAL A 63 -9.17 8.76 9.23
CA VAL A 63 -10.01 8.45 10.40
C VAL A 63 -9.19 8.51 11.68
N ILE A 64 -7.97 7.98 11.67
CA ILE A 64 -7.00 8.10 12.77
C ILE A 64 -6.69 9.59 12.99
N TYR A 65 -6.35 10.32 11.94
CA TYR A 65 -6.06 11.75 12.03
C TYR A 65 -7.23 12.53 12.64
N ALA A 66 -8.48 12.26 12.22
CA ALA A 66 -9.66 12.95 12.73
C ALA A 66 -9.98 12.59 14.19
N ASN A 67 -9.86 11.32 14.58
CA ASN A 67 -10.11 10.89 15.97
C ASN A 67 -9.04 11.37 16.95
N TYR A 68 -7.79 11.48 16.50
CA TYR A 68 -6.66 11.83 17.32
C TYR A 68 -6.14 13.25 17.08
N TYR A 69 -6.88 14.08 16.34
CA TYR A 69 -6.53 15.46 16.04
C TYR A 69 -6.35 16.31 17.32
N ASP A 70 -7.24 16.13 18.31
CA ASP A 70 -7.20 16.83 19.60
C ASP A 70 -6.42 16.09 20.70
N CYS A 71 -6.13 14.80 20.49
CA CYS A 71 -5.44 13.96 21.49
C CYS A 71 -4.44 13.06 20.77
N ASP A 72 -3.22 13.56 20.53
CA ASP A 72 -2.10 12.78 20.00
C ASP A 72 -1.82 11.56 20.92
N PRO A 73 -2.18 10.31 20.55
CA PRO A 73 -1.92 9.13 21.36
C PRO A 73 -0.41 8.80 21.41
N LEU A 74 0.36 9.39 20.48
CA LEU A 74 1.81 9.39 20.42
C LEU A 74 2.46 10.23 21.54
N LYS A 75 1.84 11.36 21.93
CA LYS A 75 2.35 12.20 23.04
C LYS A 75 1.90 11.71 24.41
N VAL A 76 0.76 11.02 24.48
CA VAL A 76 0.19 10.47 25.71
C VAL A 76 0.86 9.14 26.11
N GLY A 77 1.76 8.59 25.28
CA GLY A 77 2.55 7.39 25.61
C GLY A 77 1.74 6.08 25.63
N LYS A 78 0.56 6.08 24.99
CA LYS A 78 -0.35 4.93 24.96
C LYS A 78 -0.01 3.93 23.85
N VAL A 79 0.89 4.31 22.93
CA VAL A 79 1.32 3.49 21.78
C VAL A 79 2.83 3.67 21.59
N ALA A 80 3.60 2.57 21.55
CA ALA A 80 5.06 2.63 21.38
C ALA A 80 5.49 2.71 19.90
N ARG A 81 4.60 2.34 18.97
CA ARG A 81 4.84 2.34 17.51
C ARG A 81 3.61 2.75 16.72
N ASN A 82 3.79 3.51 15.64
CA ASN A 82 2.72 3.89 14.71
C ASN A 82 1.93 2.69 14.14
N ASP A 83 2.56 1.52 14.09
CA ASP A 83 1.97 0.29 13.54
C ASP A 83 0.87 -0.32 14.44
N GLU A 84 0.81 0.04 15.73
CA GLU A 84 -0.13 -0.53 16.70
C GLU A 84 -1.47 0.23 16.77
N ILE A 85 -1.58 1.38 16.09
CA ILE A 85 -2.78 2.24 16.15
C ILE A 85 -4.00 1.53 15.55
N VAL A 86 -3.82 0.70 14.52
CA VAL A 86 -4.91 -0.05 13.88
C VAL A 86 -5.51 -1.09 14.84
N THR A 87 -4.67 -1.77 15.62
CA THR A 87 -5.09 -2.73 16.66
C THR A 87 -5.85 -2.09 17.83
N LEU A 88 -5.60 -0.82 18.13
CA LEU A 88 -6.33 -0.09 19.17
C LEU A 88 -7.73 0.34 18.73
N LEU A 89 -7.94 0.55 17.43
CA LEU A 89 -9.27 0.86 16.88
C LEU A 89 -10.22 -0.35 16.84
N ASP A 90 -9.69 -1.58 16.76
CA ASP A 90 -10.48 -2.82 16.75
C ASP A 90 -10.93 -3.27 18.16
N SER A 91 -10.37 -2.67 19.22
CA SER A 91 -10.59 -3.07 20.62
C SER A 91 -11.49 -2.11 21.44
N SER A 92 -12.14 -1.14 20.79
CA SER A 92 -13.13 -0.24 21.41
C SER A 92 -14.53 -0.47 20.86
#